data_AF-F2STQ3-F1
#
_entry.id   AF-F2STQ3-F1
#
_cell.length_a   1.000
_cell.length_b   1.000
_cell.length_c   1.000
_cell.angle_alpha   90.00
_cell.angle_beta   90.00
_cell.angle_gamma   90.00
#
_symmetry.space_group_name_H-M   'P 1'
#
loop_
_entity.id
_entity.type
_entity.pdbx_description
1 polymer ?
#
loop_
_entity_poly.entity_id
_entity_poly.type
_entity_poly.pdbx_seq_one_letter_code
_entity_poly.pdbx_strand_id
1 'polypeptide(L)'
;MDENMIQNIEHVIPWLLEPIISPRSIITAITVFAALLFMLGFRSGISFEGLFDTLHIYWVSNKIRKTKELFQTKSQIQKQTDWVEEWEYLDEEREFLRQRDYFLRETFLDYAAKDKLDELDGLDNFGPKLWEDKLADSKARLWLNEQKHVELTGSRPEGPKIRSWVMESDRIKRMVSKIGLPRYLAQEKFVKPCKENGGCCATDCGCCSKPRDVTPSGEVFYAHCTSLCLCCIRRRGFVRLVPTWRDVPGFVGFTDEDRIAQEAKKYLPESPAVQQTVEGTEKETSAYQSQVQDFDETVDGSVDNRPQ
;
A
#
# COMPACT_ATOMS: atom_id res chain seq x y z
N MET A 1 -57.37 48.59 -60.05
CA MET A 1 -58.52 48.84 -59.18
C MET A 1 -59.20 47.50 -58.95
N ASP A 2 -59.67 47.32 -57.72
CA ASP A 2 -60.45 46.21 -57.16
C ASP A 2 -59.68 45.06 -56.49
N GLU A 3 -59.39 45.32 -55.21
CA GLU A 3 -59.82 44.54 -54.05
C GLU A 3 -60.81 43.40 -54.36
N ASN A 4 -60.35 42.15 -54.22
CA ASN A 4 -61.05 41.05 -53.52
C ASN A 4 -60.44 39.71 -53.93
N MET A 5 -59.40 39.28 -53.21
CA MET A 5 -59.16 37.86 -52.92
C MET A 5 -58.22 37.76 -51.69
N ILE A 6 -58.65 38.40 -50.59
CA ILE A 6 -58.21 38.02 -49.25
C ILE A 6 -59.27 37.04 -48.75
N GLN A 7 -59.08 35.75 -49.02
CA GLN A 7 -59.62 34.65 -48.24
C GLN A 7 -59.03 33.35 -48.75
N ASN A 8 -58.72 32.47 -47.81
CA ASN A 8 -57.99 31.20 -47.95
C ASN A 8 -56.47 31.38 -48.06
N ILE A 9 -55.81 31.40 -46.90
CA ILE A 9 -55.19 30.19 -46.35
C ILE A 9 -54.86 30.51 -44.88
N GLU A 10 -55.86 30.31 -44.03
CA GLU A 10 -55.60 29.98 -42.63
C GLU A 10 -55.06 28.54 -42.61
N HIS A 11 -53.77 28.37 -42.87
CA HIS A 11 -53.03 27.19 -42.44
C HIS A 11 -52.05 27.63 -41.37
N VAL A 12 -52.63 27.79 -40.18
CA VAL A 12 -51.98 27.73 -38.88
C VAL A 12 -50.98 26.59 -38.90
N ILE A 13 -49.69 26.91 -38.84
CA ILE A 13 -48.66 25.92 -38.56
C ILE A 13 -48.56 25.81 -37.04
N PRO A 14 -48.95 24.69 -36.40
CA PRO A 14 -48.85 24.55 -34.96
C PRO A 14 -47.46 24.02 -34.60
N TRP A 15 -46.48 24.92 -34.45
CA TRP A 15 -45.16 24.60 -33.87
C TRP A 15 -45.09 24.85 -32.36
N LEU A 16 -46.16 24.59 -31.62
CA LEU A 16 -46.15 24.62 -30.14
C LEU A 16 -46.72 23.32 -29.59
N LEU A 17 -46.06 22.21 -29.92
CA LEU A 17 -46.06 21.05 -29.04
C LEU A 17 -44.96 21.29 -28.01
N GLU A 18 -45.26 22.10 -26.99
CA GLU A 18 -44.67 21.81 -25.69
C GLU A 18 -45.10 20.37 -25.37
N PRO A 19 -44.16 19.43 -25.12
CA PRO A 19 -44.57 18.12 -24.67
C PRO A 19 -45.20 18.34 -23.30
N ILE A 20 -46.54 18.33 -23.25
CA ILE A 20 -47.30 18.24 -22.02
C ILE A 20 -47.02 16.83 -21.52
N ILE A 21 -45.88 16.64 -20.85
CA ILE A 21 -45.58 15.39 -20.17
C ILE A 21 -46.57 15.33 -19.01
N SER A 22 -47.70 14.67 -19.27
CA SER A 22 -48.74 14.44 -18.28
C SER A 22 -48.10 13.85 -17.02
N PRO A 23 -48.47 14.31 -15.81
CA PRO A 23 -47.97 13.75 -14.56
C PRO A 23 -48.13 12.22 -14.50
N ARG A 24 -49.19 11.68 -15.13
CA ARG A 24 -49.40 10.23 -15.24
C ARG A 24 -48.32 9.57 -16.09
N SER A 25 -47.96 10.16 -17.22
CA SER A 25 -46.90 9.62 -18.10
C SER A 25 -45.53 9.61 -17.41
N ILE A 26 -45.23 10.63 -16.59
CA ILE A 26 -44.02 10.66 -15.76
C ILE A 26 -44.05 9.53 -14.73
N ILE A 27 -45.16 9.38 -14.00
CA ILE A 27 -45.32 8.33 -12.98
C ILE A 27 -45.18 6.94 -13.63
N THR A 28 -45.83 6.70 -14.76
CA THR A 28 -45.76 5.40 -15.47
C THR A 28 -44.33 5.11 -15.96
N ALA A 29 -43.61 6.11 -16.47
CA ALA A 29 -42.23 5.92 -16.88
C ALA A 29 -41.32 5.58 -15.68
N ILE A 30 -41.49 6.27 -14.55
CA ILE A 30 -40.73 6.00 -13.32
C ILE A 30 -41.04 4.61 -12.78
N THR A 31 -42.30 4.17 -12.77
CA THR A 31 -42.68 2.84 -12.25
C THR A 31 -42.16 1.72 -13.14
N VAL A 32 -42.26 1.85 -14.46
CA VAL A 32 -41.70 0.87 -15.40
C VAL A 32 -40.18 0.80 -15.26
N PHE A 33 -39.50 1.95 -15.17
CA PHE A 33 -38.06 1.99 -14.95
C PHE A 33 -37.66 1.33 -13.62
N ALA A 34 -38.37 1.60 -12.54
CA ALA A 34 -38.14 0.97 -11.24
C ALA A 34 -38.36 -0.56 -11.28
N ALA A 35 -39.41 -1.02 -11.97
CA ALA A 35 -39.68 -2.44 -12.16
C ALA A 35 -38.59 -3.14 -12.99
N LEU A 36 -38.09 -2.48 -14.05
CA LEU A 36 -36.98 -2.99 -14.84
C LEU A 36 -35.70 -3.10 -14.03
N LEU A 37 -35.36 -2.08 -13.22
CA LEU A 37 -34.21 -2.14 -12.32
C LEU A 37 -34.35 -3.27 -11.29
N PHE A 38 -35.55 -3.44 -10.72
CA PHE A 38 -35.82 -4.52 -9.77
C PHE A 38 -35.64 -5.91 -10.42
N MET A 39 -36.20 -6.12 -11.61
CA MET A 39 -36.06 -7.36 -12.38
C MET A 39 -34.61 -7.63 -12.78
N LEU A 40 -33.86 -6.59 -13.17
CA LEU A 40 -32.45 -6.72 -13.50
C LEU A 40 -31.63 -7.17 -12.29
N GLY A 41 -31.83 -6.53 -11.13
CA GLY A 41 -31.14 -6.87 -9.89
C GLY A 41 -31.41 -8.30 -9.43
N PHE A 42 -32.68 -8.73 -9.48
CA PHE A 42 -33.06 -10.10 -9.09
C PHE A 42 -32.46 -11.16 -10.03
N ARG A 43 -32.38 -10.88 -11.33
CA ARG A 43 -31.84 -11.81 -12.33
C ARG A 43 -30.31 -11.90 -12.32
N SER A 44 -29.64 -10.83 -11.92
CA SER A 44 -28.17 -10.73 -11.94
C SER A 44 -27.51 -10.97 -10.59
N GLY A 45 -28.27 -11.13 -9.51
CA GLY A 45 -27.73 -11.29 -8.16
C GLY A 45 -27.00 -10.05 -7.64
N ILE A 46 -27.13 -8.92 -8.34
CA ILE A 46 -26.47 -7.66 -8.00
C ILE A 46 -27.29 -6.97 -6.91
N SER A 47 -26.62 -6.49 -5.85
CA SER A 47 -27.26 -5.64 -4.85
C SER A 47 -27.91 -4.42 -5.49
N PHE A 48 -29.00 -3.90 -4.91
CA PHE A 48 -29.73 -2.76 -5.48
C PHE A 48 -28.85 -1.54 -5.77
N GLU A 49 -27.91 -1.21 -4.86
CA GLU A 49 -26.90 -0.17 -5.07
C GLU A 49 -25.90 -0.50 -6.20
N GLY A 50 -25.57 -1.79 -6.38
CA GLY A 50 -24.64 -2.28 -7.40
C GLY A 50 -25.15 -2.09 -8.83
N LEU A 51 -26.47 -2.03 -9.03
CA LEU A 51 -27.05 -1.66 -10.33
C LEU A 51 -26.67 -0.24 -10.71
N PHE A 52 -26.77 0.70 -9.76
CA PHE A 52 -26.39 2.09 -9.99
C PHE A 52 -24.88 2.26 -10.14
N ASP A 53 -24.08 1.46 -9.43
CA ASP A 53 -22.62 1.43 -9.64
C ASP A 53 -22.24 0.98 -11.05
N THR A 54 -22.91 -0.05 -11.56
CA THR A 54 -22.72 -0.58 -12.92
C THR A 54 -23.08 0.47 -13.97
N LEU A 55 -24.11 1.27 -13.70
CA LEU A 55 -24.53 2.38 -14.55
C LEU A 55 -23.72 3.67 -14.32
N HIS A 56 -22.68 3.64 -13.48
CA HIS A 56 -21.88 4.80 -13.07
C HIS A 56 -22.68 5.95 -12.43
N ILE A 57 -23.85 5.67 -11.86
CA ILE A 57 -24.71 6.63 -11.15
C ILE A 57 -24.35 6.62 -9.65
N TYR A 58 -23.10 6.97 -9.35
CA TYR A 58 -22.51 6.83 -8.02
C TYR A 58 -23.19 7.66 -6.93
N TRP A 59 -23.77 8.81 -7.28
CA TRP A 59 -24.50 9.64 -6.31
C TRP A 59 -25.71 8.89 -5.73
N VAL A 60 -26.45 8.13 -6.56
CA VAL A 60 -27.59 7.33 -6.09
C VAL A 60 -27.11 6.17 -5.22
N SER A 61 -26.10 5.42 -5.68
CA SER A 61 -25.56 4.29 -4.91
C SER A 61 -24.99 4.74 -3.56
N ASN A 62 -24.28 5.87 -3.51
CA ASN A 62 -23.77 6.47 -2.26
C ASN A 62 -24.90 6.89 -1.31
N LYS A 63 -25.98 7.48 -1.83
CA LYS A 63 -27.14 7.85 -1.00
C LYS A 63 -27.80 6.61 -0.40
N ILE A 64 -27.97 5.55 -1.20
CA ILE A 64 -28.51 4.26 -0.72
C ILE A 64 -27.61 3.67 0.37
N ARG A 65 -26.29 3.64 0.19
CA ARG A 65 -25.35 3.13 1.21
C ARG A 65 -25.44 3.92 2.52
N LYS A 66 -25.42 5.27 2.46
CA LYS A 66 -25.58 6.13 3.64
C LYS A 66 -26.91 5.90 4.36
N THR A 67 -28.00 5.72 3.61
CA THR A 67 -29.28 5.36 4.21
C THR A 67 -29.22 3.99 4.88
N LYS A 68 -28.56 3.00 4.27
CA LYS A 68 -28.35 1.66 4.87
C LYS A 68 -27.47 1.69 6.12
N GLU A 69 -26.48 2.59 6.19
CA GLU A 69 -25.64 2.78 7.38
C GLU A 69 -26.47 3.19 8.62
N LEU A 70 -27.54 4.00 8.43
CA LEU A 70 -28.43 4.41 9.53
C LEU A 70 -29.18 3.24 10.18
N PHE A 71 -29.31 2.11 9.48
CA PHE A 71 -29.94 0.90 9.99
C PHE A 71 -28.95 -0.10 10.60
N GLN A 72 -27.66 0.22 10.63
CA GLN A 72 -26.65 -0.64 11.26
C GLN A 72 -26.51 -0.35 12.75
N THR A 73 -26.21 -1.40 13.52
CA THR A 73 -25.84 -1.26 14.93
C THR A 73 -24.46 -0.58 15.05
N LYS A 74 -24.21 0.06 16.20
CA LYS A 74 -22.89 0.66 16.50
C LYS A 74 -21.75 -0.37 16.35
N SER A 75 -21.95 -1.59 16.81
CA SER A 75 -20.96 -2.67 16.70
C SER A 75 -20.64 -3.03 15.23
N GLN A 76 -21.64 -3.08 14.36
CA GLN A 76 -21.42 -3.34 12.93
C GLN A 76 -20.68 -2.19 12.23
N ILE A 77 -20.98 -0.94 12.60
CA ILE A 77 -20.27 0.23 12.08
C ILE A 77 -18.82 0.22 12.55
N GLN A 78 -18.58 -0.07 13.83
CA GLN A 78 -17.24 -0.15 14.40
C GLN A 78 -16.42 -1.24 13.72
N LYS A 79 -16.95 -2.46 13.59
CA LYS A 79 -16.25 -3.57 12.91
C LYS A 79 -15.83 -3.22 11.48
N GLN A 80 -16.69 -2.53 10.72
CA GLN A 80 -16.33 -2.07 9.37
C GLN A 80 -15.31 -0.92 9.38
N THR A 81 -15.30 -0.13 10.45
CA THR A 81 -14.38 0.99 10.61
C THR A 81 -12.99 0.49 10.97
N ASP A 82 -12.89 -0.36 11.99
CA ASP A 82 -11.66 -1.02 12.41
C ASP A 82 -11.00 -1.75 11.24
N TRP A 83 -11.80 -2.47 10.44
CA TRP A 83 -11.26 -3.19 9.28
C TRP A 83 -10.68 -2.26 8.21
N VAL A 84 -11.33 -1.12 7.94
CA VAL A 84 -10.82 -0.13 6.96
C VAL A 84 -9.56 0.55 7.49
N GLU A 85 -9.56 0.92 8.77
CA GLU A 85 -8.40 1.55 9.42
C GLU A 85 -7.20 0.60 9.44
N GLU A 86 -7.40 -0.68 9.77
CA GLU A 86 -6.33 -1.68 9.71
C GLU A 86 -5.82 -1.87 8.28
N TRP A 87 -6.70 -1.87 7.28
CA TRP A 87 -6.29 -1.99 5.88
C TRP A 87 -5.41 -0.81 5.45
N GLU A 88 -5.86 0.41 5.75
CA GLU A 88 -5.13 1.63 5.41
C GLU A 88 -3.79 1.71 6.16
N TYR A 89 -3.75 1.28 7.42
CA TYR A 89 -2.51 1.15 8.19
C TYR A 89 -1.51 0.19 7.54
N LEU A 90 -1.96 -1.00 7.11
CA LEU A 90 -1.08 -1.97 6.46
C LEU A 90 -0.56 -1.46 5.10
N ASP A 91 -1.39 -0.75 4.32
CA ASP A 91 -0.98 -0.11 3.06
C ASP A 91 0.12 0.95 3.32
N GLU A 92 -0.04 1.80 4.34
CA GLU A 92 0.96 2.79 4.73
C GLU A 92 2.26 2.16 5.26
N GLU A 93 2.15 1.13 6.10
CA GLU A 93 3.29 0.37 6.62
C GLU A 93 4.06 -0.29 5.47
N ARG A 94 3.37 -0.85 4.49
CA ARG A 94 4.00 -1.48 3.31
C ARG A 94 4.82 -0.49 2.49
N GLU A 95 4.28 0.71 2.25
CA GLU A 95 4.99 1.77 1.54
C GLU A 95 6.23 2.23 2.29
N PHE A 96 6.15 2.33 3.62
CA PHE A 96 7.28 2.61 4.49
C PHE A 96 8.35 1.51 4.42
N LEU A 97 7.95 0.24 4.58
CA LEU A 97 8.86 -0.91 4.53
C LEU A 97 9.52 -1.07 3.16
N ARG A 98 8.81 -0.83 2.06
CA ARG A 98 9.37 -0.85 0.69
C ARG A 98 10.46 0.21 0.52
N GLN A 99 10.24 1.41 1.04
CA GLN A 99 11.26 2.47 0.99
C GLN A 99 12.44 2.20 1.90
N ARG A 100 12.22 1.57 3.06
CA ARG A 100 13.30 1.08 3.92
C ARG A 100 14.15 0.03 3.22
N ASP A 101 13.52 -0.97 2.62
CA ASP A 101 14.22 -2.05 1.92
C ASP A 101 15.09 -1.49 0.80
N TYR A 102 14.54 -0.58 -0.01
CA TYR A 102 15.29 0.15 -1.01
C TYR A 102 16.48 0.93 -0.40
N PHE A 103 16.25 1.69 0.68
CA PHE A 103 17.29 2.43 1.38
C PHE A 103 18.43 1.53 1.87
N LEU A 104 18.10 0.40 2.52
CA LEU A 104 19.08 -0.55 3.04
C LEU A 104 19.91 -1.16 1.91
N ARG A 105 19.25 -1.69 0.86
CA ARG A 105 19.95 -2.33 -0.28
C ARG A 105 20.91 -1.35 -0.97
N GLU A 106 20.46 -0.15 -1.27
CA GLU A 106 21.30 0.87 -1.91
C GLU A 106 22.46 1.33 -1.02
N THR A 107 22.22 1.48 0.29
CA THR A 107 23.26 1.89 1.25
C THR A 107 24.30 0.77 1.41
N PHE A 108 23.86 -0.48 1.48
CA PHE A 108 24.74 -1.63 1.66
C PHE A 108 25.61 -1.84 0.44
N LEU A 109 25.06 -1.70 -0.78
CA LEU A 109 25.84 -1.77 -2.01
C LEU A 109 26.92 -0.68 -2.08
N ASP A 110 26.56 0.56 -1.70
CA ASP A 110 27.49 1.69 -1.69
C ASP A 110 28.63 1.51 -0.67
N TYR A 111 28.34 0.97 0.52
CA TYR A 111 29.33 0.74 1.56
C TYR A 111 30.15 -0.54 1.35
N ALA A 112 29.55 -1.59 0.78
CA ALA A 112 30.27 -2.79 0.33
C ALA A 112 31.33 -2.43 -0.72
N ALA A 113 30.98 -1.57 -1.68
CA ALA A 113 31.93 -1.08 -2.69
C ALA A 113 33.10 -0.27 -2.09
N LYS A 114 32.97 0.19 -0.85
CA LYS A 114 33.98 0.98 -0.13
C LYS A 114 34.66 0.20 1.01
N ASP A 115 34.32 -1.08 1.18
CA ASP A 115 34.78 -1.94 2.28
C ASP A 115 34.52 -1.32 3.67
N LYS A 116 33.28 -0.84 3.87
CA LYS A 116 32.84 -0.10 5.08
C LYS A 116 31.55 -0.66 5.71
N LEU A 117 31.21 -1.91 5.46
CA LEU A 117 29.91 -2.46 5.89
C LEU A 117 29.73 -2.45 7.42
N ASP A 118 30.82 -2.58 8.16
CA ASP A 118 30.87 -2.45 9.62
C ASP A 118 30.43 -1.07 10.11
N GLU A 119 30.59 -0.01 9.31
CA GLU A 119 30.09 1.33 9.63
C GLU A 119 28.54 1.41 9.61
N LEU A 120 27.85 0.38 9.12
CA LEU A 120 26.39 0.31 9.03
C LEU A 120 25.73 -0.39 10.22
N ASP A 121 26.50 -0.86 11.19
CA ASP A 121 25.95 -1.39 12.43
C ASP A 121 25.12 -0.32 13.15
N GLY A 122 23.84 -0.62 13.39
CA GLY A 122 22.90 0.34 13.96
C GLY A 122 22.54 1.50 13.02
N LEU A 123 22.63 1.33 11.69
CA LEU A 123 22.24 2.32 10.67
C LEU A 123 20.84 2.91 10.92
N ASP A 124 19.91 2.08 11.36
CA ASP A 124 18.61 2.50 11.85
C ASP A 124 18.23 1.75 13.14
N ASN A 125 17.21 2.28 13.82
CA ASN A 125 16.70 1.73 15.08
C ASN A 125 15.73 0.56 14.87
N PHE A 126 15.53 0.12 13.62
CA PHE A 126 14.61 -0.97 13.29
C PHE A 126 15.35 -2.31 13.20
N GLY A 127 14.80 -3.30 13.91
CA GLY A 127 15.28 -4.68 13.83
C GLY A 127 16.68 -4.87 14.41
N PRO A 128 17.45 -5.85 13.90
CA PRO A 128 18.76 -6.19 14.43
C PRO A 128 19.77 -5.06 14.20
N LYS A 129 20.82 -5.02 15.04
CA LYS A 129 21.89 -4.01 14.92
C LYS A 129 22.85 -4.33 13.78
N LEU A 130 23.23 -5.60 13.65
CA LEU A 130 24.18 -6.08 12.64
C LEU A 130 23.62 -5.88 11.24
N TRP A 131 24.44 -5.33 10.35
CA TRP A 131 24.01 -5.05 8.98
C TRP A 131 23.60 -6.33 8.24
N GLU A 132 24.26 -7.47 8.48
CA GLU A 132 23.95 -8.76 7.84
C GLU A 132 22.48 -9.16 8.06
N ASP A 133 22.02 -8.98 9.29
CA ASP A 133 20.67 -9.37 9.69
C ASP A 133 19.61 -8.34 9.27
N LYS A 134 20.00 -7.07 9.07
CA LYS A 134 19.05 -5.98 8.74
C LYS A 134 18.33 -6.18 7.42
N LEU A 135 19.02 -6.70 6.39
CA LEU A 135 18.40 -6.95 5.09
C LEU A 135 17.41 -8.13 5.15
N ALA A 136 17.75 -9.18 5.92
CA ALA A 136 16.87 -10.31 6.15
C ALA A 136 15.62 -9.88 6.94
N ASP A 137 15.78 -9.09 8.01
CA ASP A 137 14.69 -8.49 8.78
C ASP A 137 13.77 -7.63 7.91
N SER A 138 14.32 -6.78 7.05
CA SER A 138 13.55 -5.94 6.13
C SER A 138 12.62 -6.75 5.22
N LYS A 139 13.15 -7.82 4.61
CA LYS A 139 12.37 -8.73 3.75
C LYS A 139 11.32 -9.51 4.55
N ALA A 140 11.68 -9.97 5.75
CA ALA A 140 10.74 -10.69 6.61
C ALA A 140 9.55 -9.81 7.01
N ARG A 141 9.78 -8.52 7.32
CA ARG A 141 8.71 -7.57 7.64
C ARG A 141 7.78 -7.30 6.47
N LEU A 142 8.34 -7.11 5.27
CA LEU A 142 7.54 -6.97 4.04
C LEU A 142 6.65 -8.19 3.83
N TRP A 143 7.22 -9.39 3.96
CA TRP A 143 6.46 -10.63 3.84
C TRP A 143 5.36 -10.75 4.91
N LEU A 144 5.66 -10.42 6.17
CA LEU A 144 4.67 -10.44 7.25
C LEU A 144 3.52 -9.45 7.00
N ASN A 145 3.82 -8.23 6.54
CA ASN A 145 2.81 -7.25 6.17
C ASN A 145 1.92 -7.79 5.01
N GLU A 146 2.50 -8.45 4.02
CA GLU A 146 1.74 -9.11 2.95
C GLU A 146 0.86 -10.25 3.48
N GLN A 147 1.33 -11.07 4.42
CA GLN A 147 0.51 -12.10 5.06
C GLN A 147 -0.67 -11.48 5.84
N LYS A 148 -0.44 -10.39 6.58
CA LYS A 148 -1.51 -9.66 7.28
C LYS A 148 -2.58 -9.16 6.31
N HIS A 149 -2.20 -8.64 5.14
CA HIS A 149 -3.17 -8.26 4.11
C HIS A 149 -4.02 -9.45 3.63
N VAL A 150 -3.41 -10.63 3.46
CA VAL A 150 -4.11 -11.86 3.07
C VAL A 150 -5.12 -12.27 4.16
N GLU A 151 -4.69 -12.28 5.42
CA GLU A 151 -5.57 -12.59 6.57
C GLU A 151 -6.72 -11.57 6.70
N LEU A 152 -6.41 -10.28 6.57
CA LEU A 152 -7.38 -9.19 6.65
C LEU A 152 -8.40 -9.27 5.51
N THR A 153 -7.97 -9.68 4.31
CA THR A 153 -8.87 -9.93 3.18
C THR A 153 -9.90 -11.02 3.52
N GLY A 154 -9.46 -12.09 4.18
CA GLY A 154 -10.33 -13.20 4.61
C GLY A 154 -11.34 -12.81 5.70
N SER A 155 -11.02 -11.81 6.52
CA SER A 155 -11.87 -11.36 7.63
C SER A 155 -12.75 -10.14 7.30
N ARG A 156 -12.79 -9.71 6.03
CA ARG A 156 -13.52 -8.52 5.59
C ARG A 156 -15.00 -8.57 5.97
N PRO A 157 -15.49 -7.61 6.78
CA PRO A 157 -16.90 -7.57 7.15
C PRO A 157 -17.77 -7.18 5.96
N GLU A 158 -19.02 -7.61 5.98
CA GLU A 158 -20.02 -7.11 5.05
C GLU A 158 -20.67 -5.83 5.58
N GLY A 159 -20.96 -4.90 4.67
CA GLY A 159 -21.79 -3.75 4.99
C GLY A 159 -21.64 -2.59 4.00
N PRO A 160 -22.51 -1.58 4.12
CA PRO A 160 -22.53 -0.42 3.23
C PRO A 160 -21.21 0.37 3.26
N LYS A 161 -20.55 0.53 4.43
CA LYS A 161 -19.26 1.23 4.52
C LYS A 161 -18.18 0.50 3.72
N ILE A 162 -18.08 -0.82 3.91
CA ILE A 162 -17.11 -1.66 3.19
C ILE A 162 -17.39 -1.65 1.69
N ARG A 163 -18.66 -1.76 1.27
CA ARG A 163 -19.02 -1.66 -0.15
C ARG A 163 -18.63 -0.30 -0.73
N SER A 164 -18.82 0.78 0.02
CA SER A 164 -18.38 2.11 -0.41
C SER A 164 -16.86 2.16 -0.58
N TRP A 165 -16.11 1.62 0.38
CA TRP A 165 -14.65 1.55 0.34
C TRP A 165 -14.15 0.73 -0.86
N VAL A 166 -14.72 -0.46 -1.10
CA VAL A 166 -14.37 -1.32 -2.26
C VAL A 166 -14.58 -0.58 -3.57
N MET A 167 -15.72 0.09 -3.72
CA MET A 167 -16.04 0.85 -4.93
C MET A 167 -15.07 2.01 -5.18
N GLU A 168 -14.65 2.72 -4.13
CA GLU A 168 -13.65 3.78 -4.25
C GLU A 168 -12.26 3.22 -4.55
N SER A 169 -11.87 2.12 -3.89
CA SER A 169 -10.61 1.40 -4.17
C SER A 169 -10.56 0.96 -5.64
N ASP A 170 -11.63 0.37 -6.16
CA ASP A 170 -11.71 -0.04 -7.57
C ASP A 170 -11.68 1.15 -8.53
N ARG A 171 -12.26 2.29 -8.14
CA ARG A 171 -12.18 3.52 -8.91
C ARG A 171 -10.75 4.04 -8.97
N ILE A 172 -10.04 4.03 -7.85
CA ILE A 172 -8.61 4.39 -7.79
C ILE A 172 -7.80 3.45 -8.69
N LYS A 173 -8.01 2.14 -8.58
CA LYS A 173 -7.35 1.15 -9.45
C LYS A 173 -7.59 1.43 -10.94
N ARG A 174 -8.84 1.65 -11.34
CA ARG A 174 -9.18 2.02 -12.73
C ARG A 174 -8.50 3.32 -13.17
N MET A 175 -8.44 4.32 -12.30
CA MET A 175 -7.75 5.57 -12.60
C MET A 175 -6.26 5.33 -12.81
N VAL A 176 -5.60 4.61 -11.89
CA VAL A 176 -4.18 4.24 -11.99
C VAL A 176 -3.92 3.44 -13.26
N SER A 177 -4.74 2.46 -13.61
CA SER A 177 -4.62 1.71 -14.87
C SER A 177 -4.74 2.60 -16.11
N LYS A 178 -5.58 3.65 -16.06
CA LYS A 178 -5.80 4.56 -17.20
C LYS A 178 -4.68 5.59 -17.36
N ILE A 179 -4.21 6.18 -16.27
CA ILE A 179 -3.28 7.33 -16.32
C ILE A 179 -1.84 6.96 -15.97
N GLY A 180 -1.61 5.76 -15.43
CA GLY A 180 -0.36 5.30 -14.85
C GLY A 180 -0.17 5.77 -13.41
N LEU A 181 0.44 4.91 -12.59
CA LEU A 181 0.77 5.23 -11.19
C LEU A 181 1.62 6.52 -11.05
N PRO A 182 2.62 6.80 -11.90
CA PRO A 182 3.39 8.05 -11.80
C PRO A 182 2.52 9.30 -11.95
N ARG A 183 1.60 9.32 -12.92
CA ARG A 183 0.70 10.46 -13.13
C ARG A 183 -0.34 10.56 -12.02
N TYR A 184 -0.77 9.42 -11.46
CA TYR A 184 -1.63 9.41 -10.29
C TYR A 184 -0.96 10.06 -9.08
N LEU A 185 0.30 9.69 -8.80
CA LEU A 185 1.09 10.29 -7.71
C LEU A 185 1.47 11.76 -7.98
N ALA A 186 1.53 12.20 -9.24
CA ALA A 186 1.80 13.60 -9.58
C ALA A 186 0.62 14.56 -9.29
N GLN A 187 -0.54 14.07 -8.86
CA GLN A 187 -1.67 14.91 -8.50
C GLN A 187 -1.37 15.75 -7.25
N GLU A 188 -1.93 16.96 -7.21
CA GLU A 188 -1.70 17.94 -6.13
C GLU A 188 -1.96 17.36 -4.73
N LYS A 189 -2.98 16.50 -4.59
CA LYS A 189 -3.32 15.84 -3.31
C LYS A 189 -2.16 15.02 -2.71
N PHE A 190 -1.23 14.53 -3.52
CA PHE A 190 -0.05 13.78 -3.05
C PHE A 190 1.22 14.63 -3.05
N VAL A 191 1.35 15.53 -4.03
CA VAL A 191 2.50 16.42 -4.15
C VAL A 191 2.55 17.44 -3.01
N LYS A 192 1.39 18.02 -2.65
CA LYS A 192 1.30 19.09 -1.65
C LYS A 192 1.81 18.63 -0.26
N PRO A 193 1.36 17.49 0.31
CA PRO A 193 1.91 17.02 1.59
C PRO A 193 3.42 16.76 1.53
N CYS A 194 3.92 16.16 0.44
CA CYS A 194 5.36 15.92 0.28
C CYS A 194 6.16 17.24 0.24
N LYS A 195 5.62 18.28 -0.42
CA LYS A 195 6.23 19.62 -0.50
C LYS A 195 6.21 20.33 0.85
N GLU A 196 5.08 20.31 1.55
CA GLU A 196 4.90 20.94 2.87
C GLU A 196 5.82 20.31 3.93
N ASN A 197 6.10 19.00 3.82
CA ASN A 197 7.01 18.28 4.71
C ASN A 197 8.50 18.38 4.31
N GLY A 198 8.85 19.29 3.40
CA GLY A 198 10.23 19.47 2.93
C GLY A 198 10.80 18.20 2.29
N GLY A 199 9.93 17.40 1.68
CA GLY A 199 10.30 16.20 0.94
C GLY A 199 10.80 16.52 -0.47
N CYS A 200 10.99 15.46 -1.24
CA CYS A 200 11.48 15.47 -2.62
C CYS A 200 10.74 16.45 -3.56
N CYS A 201 9.43 16.62 -3.35
CA CYS A 201 8.58 17.51 -4.14
C CYS A 201 8.79 19.01 -3.84
N ALA A 202 9.43 19.36 -2.72
CA ALA A 202 9.76 20.76 -2.43
C ALA A 202 10.91 21.29 -3.29
N THR A 203 11.68 20.39 -3.91
CA THR A 203 12.92 20.75 -4.62
C THR A 203 13.01 20.09 -5.99
N ASP A 204 11.86 19.70 -6.54
CA ASP A 204 11.71 19.28 -7.92
C ASP A 204 12.69 18.17 -8.36
N CYS A 205 13.07 17.23 -7.45
CA CYS A 205 14.00 16.14 -7.83
C CYS A 205 13.37 15.12 -8.80
N GLY A 206 12.04 15.12 -8.92
CA GLY A 206 11.27 14.20 -9.78
C GLY A 206 11.28 12.74 -9.32
N CYS A 207 11.75 12.45 -8.11
CA CYS A 207 11.96 11.10 -7.60
C CYS A 207 10.66 10.28 -7.48
N CYS A 208 9.52 10.95 -7.21
CA CYS A 208 8.20 10.31 -7.10
C CYS A 208 7.62 9.82 -8.43
N SER A 209 8.13 10.34 -9.56
CA SER A 209 7.72 9.95 -10.91
C SER A 209 8.64 8.92 -11.56
N LYS A 210 9.73 8.54 -10.87
CA LYS A 210 10.73 7.58 -11.35
C LYS A 210 10.48 6.21 -10.68
N PRO A 211 10.74 5.11 -11.40
CA PRO A 211 10.82 3.79 -10.78
C PRO A 211 11.79 3.82 -9.60
N ARG A 212 11.34 3.37 -8.43
CA ARG A 212 12.18 3.21 -7.24
C ARG A 212 12.69 1.80 -7.12
N ASP A 213 11.85 0.82 -7.44
CA ASP A 213 12.20 -0.58 -7.37
C ASP A 213 11.39 -1.37 -8.38
N VAL A 214 11.80 -2.61 -8.62
CA VAL A 214 11.00 -3.60 -9.35
C VAL A 214 10.95 -4.87 -8.49
N THR A 215 9.74 -5.30 -8.14
CA THR A 215 9.57 -6.54 -7.37
C THR A 215 9.98 -7.75 -8.22
N PRO A 216 10.25 -8.92 -7.62
CA PRO A 216 10.51 -10.15 -8.37
C PRO A 216 9.38 -10.54 -9.34
N SER A 217 8.15 -10.10 -9.08
CA SER A 217 7.00 -10.31 -9.97
C SER A 217 6.91 -9.30 -11.12
N GLY A 218 7.87 -8.37 -11.23
CA GLY A 218 7.90 -7.33 -12.27
C GLY A 218 7.06 -6.09 -11.96
N GLU A 219 6.53 -5.94 -10.74
CA GLU A 219 5.79 -4.75 -10.34
C GLU A 219 6.76 -3.58 -10.16
N VAL A 220 6.56 -2.51 -10.92
CA VAL A 220 7.36 -1.29 -10.77
C VAL A 220 6.83 -0.45 -9.61
N PHE A 221 7.69 -0.22 -8.64
CA PHE A 221 7.39 0.56 -7.44
C PHE A 221 7.58 2.06 -7.71
N TYR A 222 6.52 2.84 -7.48
CA TYR A 222 6.54 4.30 -7.48
C TYR A 222 5.95 4.81 -6.18
N ALA A 223 6.60 5.79 -5.54
CA ALA A 223 6.11 6.35 -4.28
C ALA A 223 6.59 7.78 -4.02
N HIS A 224 5.77 8.52 -3.28
CA HIS A 224 6.22 9.73 -2.60
C HIS A 224 7.15 9.38 -1.43
N CYS A 225 7.93 10.37 -1.00
CA CYS A 225 8.98 10.14 -0.02
C CYS A 225 8.37 9.92 1.38
N THR A 226 8.76 8.82 2.02
CA THR A 226 8.59 8.59 3.46
C THR A 226 9.78 9.18 4.22
N SER A 227 9.76 9.08 5.55
CA SER A 227 10.91 9.42 6.41
C SER A 227 12.16 8.60 6.08
N LEU A 228 12.02 7.42 5.45
CA LEU A 228 13.14 6.56 5.02
C LEU A 228 13.52 6.71 3.55
N CYS A 229 13.04 7.76 2.87
CA CYS A 229 13.47 8.00 1.50
C CYS A 229 14.98 8.32 1.44
N LEU A 230 15.74 7.45 0.75
CA LEU A 230 17.19 7.58 0.56
C LEU A 230 17.62 8.97 0.04
N CYS A 231 16.88 9.56 -0.91
CA CYS A 231 17.19 10.90 -1.43
C CYS A 231 17.03 11.99 -0.35
N CYS A 232 16.00 11.88 0.49
CA CYS A 232 15.78 12.80 1.60
C CYS A 232 16.86 12.64 2.67
N ILE A 233 17.21 11.39 3.02
CA ILE A 233 18.28 11.08 3.97
C ILE A 233 19.61 11.64 3.47
N ARG A 234 20.05 11.30 2.26
CA ARG A 234 21.33 11.78 1.71
C ARG A 234 21.44 13.30 1.72
N ARG A 235 20.35 14.00 1.43
CA ARG A 235 20.33 15.47 1.43
C ARG A 235 20.36 16.08 2.83
N ARG A 236 19.67 15.47 3.79
CA ARG A 236 19.64 15.93 5.18
C ARG A 236 20.91 15.53 5.95
N GLY A 237 21.81 14.77 5.34
CA GLY A 237 22.89 14.05 6.00
C GLY A 237 22.36 12.73 6.58
N PHE A 238 23.22 11.72 6.78
CA PHE A 238 22.83 10.48 7.46
C PHE A 238 22.29 10.83 8.86
N VAL A 239 20.98 11.05 8.95
CA VAL A 239 20.32 11.26 10.21
C VAL A 239 20.32 9.87 10.85
N ARG A 240 21.22 9.64 11.81
CA ARG A 240 20.90 8.71 12.91
C ARG A 240 19.50 9.10 13.32
N LEU A 241 18.52 8.22 13.06
CA LEU A 241 17.12 8.52 13.25
C LEU A 241 16.91 8.82 14.74
N VAL A 242 16.90 10.09 15.13
CA VAL A 242 16.53 10.54 16.47
C VAL A 242 15.11 11.08 16.40
N PRO A 243 14.15 10.50 17.14
CA PRO A 243 12.74 10.83 17.02
C PRO A 243 12.43 12.19 17.66
N THR A 244 11.68 13.05 16.96
CA THR A 244 11.07 14.24 17.56
C THR A 244 9.65 14.47 17.06
N TRP A 245 8.86 14.96 18.01
CA TRP A 245 7.42 15.09 18.09
C TRP A 245 6.83 16.20 17.19
N ARG A 246 6.01 15.84 16.20
CA ARG A 246 4.90 16.69 15.70
C ARG A 246 3.95 15.90 14.79
N ASP A 247 2.66 16.01 15.09
CA ASP A 247 1.55 15.26 14.48
C ASP A 247 1.20 15.75 13.06
N VAL A 248 1.33 14.87 12.06
CA VAL A 248 0.73 15.05 10.72
C VAL A 248 0.14 13.70 10.24
N PRO A 249 -1.15 13.61 9.90
CA PRO A 249 -1.76 12.38 9.38
C PRO A 249 -1.18 11.96 8.02
N GLY A 250 -0.85 10.68 7.85
CA GLY A 250 -0.25 10.11 6.63
C GLY A 250 1.26 10.37 6.45
N PHE A 251 1.89 11.00 7.45
CA PHE A 251 3.33 11.13 7.58
C PHE A 251 3.68 10.58 8.95
N VAL A 252 4.25 9.38 9.03
CA VAL A 252 4.73 8.86 10.32
C VAL A 252 5.92 9.72 10.74
N GLY A 253 5.66 10.70 11.60
CA GLY A 253 6.66 11.11 12.58
C GLY A 253 6.99 9.87 13.39
N PHE A 254 8.25 9.47 13.42
CA PHE A 254 8.69 8.35 14.24
C PHE A 254 8.33 8.63 15.70
N THR A 255 7.43 7.83 16.26
CA THR A 255 7.13 7.81 17.68
C THR A 255 7.91 6.67 18.34
N ASP A 256 8.50 6.96 19.49
CA ASP A 256 9.05 5.96 20.39
C ASP A 256 7.94 5.17 21.12
N GLU A 257 8.30 3.92 21.38
CA GLU A 257 7.85 3.00 22.44
C GLU A 257 6.70 2.00 22.21
N ASP A 258 7.14 0.76 21.99
CA ASP A 258 6.95 -0.39 22.90
C ASP A 258 5.63 -1.18 22.95
N ARG A 259 4.67 -0.97 22.05
CA ARG A 259 3.56 -1.94 21.90
C ARG A 259 3.79 -3.05 20.88
N ILE A 260 4.51 -2.77 19.80
CA ILE A 260 4.73 -3.77 18.73
C ILE A 260 5.70 -4.87 19.20
N ALA A 261 6.69 -4.55 20.06
CA ALA A 261 7.66 -5.52 20.56
C ALA A 261 7.08 -6.51 21.60
N GLN A 262 6.07 -6.11 22.38
CA GLN A 262 5.47 -6.98 23.39
C GLN A 262 4.50 -8.02 22.79
N GLU A 263 3.71 -7.65 21.78
CA GLU A 263 2.79 -8.60 21.13
C GLU A 263 3.49 -9.46 20.08
N ALA A 264 4.51 -8.94 19.39
CA ALA A 264 5.30 -9.73 18.43
C ALA A 264 6.09 -10.86 19.10
N LYS A 265 6.51 -10.69 20.37
CA LYS A 265 7.15 -11.76 21.16
C LYS A 265 6.30 -13.02 21.31
N LYS A 266 4.97 -12.92 21.17
CA LYS A 266 4.05 -14.06 21.23
C LYS A 266 4.07 -14.92 19.96
N TYR A 267 4.52 -14.34 18.85
CA TYR A 267 4.48 -14.97 17.52
C TYR A 267 5.88 -15.23 16.94
N LEU A 268 6.94 -14.82 17.65
CA LEU A 268 8.31 -15.21 17.36
C LEU A 268 8.55 -16.63 17.91
N PRO A 269 9.11 -17.57 17.13
CA PRO A 269 9.55 -18.85 17.68
C PRO A 269 10.60 -18.60 18.76
N GLU A 270 10.52 -19.34 19.87
CA GLU A 270 11.54 -19.29 20.93
C GLU A 270 12.90 -19.59 20.30
N SER A 271 13.86 -18.66 20.46
CA SER A 271 15.22 -18.85 19.97
C SER A 271 15.84 -20.06 20.70
N PRO A 272 16.33 -21.09 19.98
CA PRO A 272 16.96 -22.24 20.61
C PRO A 272 18.41 -21.90 20.96
N ALA A 273 18.63 -21.10 22.00
CA ALA A 273 19.93 -20.98 22.65
C ALA A 273 19.84 -20.20 23.98
N VAL A 274 19.36 -20.85 25.03
CA VAL A 274 19.92 -20.65 26.37
C VAL A 274 20.18 -22.04 26.94
N GLN A 275 21.30 -22.64 26.55
CA GLN A 275 21.91 -23.64 27.43
C GLN A 275 22.35 -22.90 28.69
N GLN A 276 21.70 -23.25 29.79
CA GLN A 276 22.01 -22.77 31.13
C GLN A 276 23.49 -23.03 31.44
N THR A 277 24.31 -21.99 31.48
CA THR A 277 25.56 -22.04 32.23
C THR A 277 25.22 -21.86 33.70
N VAL A 278 25.19 -22.98 34.42
CA VAL A 278 25.20 -23.02 35.88
C VAL A 278 26.61 -22.60 36.35
N GLU A 279 26.67 -21.57 37.18
CA GLU A 279 27.88 -21.17 37.91
C GLU A 279 28.35 -22.29 38.86
N GLY A 280 29.66 -22.55 38.86
CA GLY A 280 30.30 -23.53 39.73
C GLY A 280 31.82 -23.34 39.81
N THR A 281 32.21 -22.41 40.67
CA THR A 281 33.45 -22.18 41.42
C THR A 281 34.65 -23.16 41.27
N GLU A 282 35.82 -22.53 41.03
CA GLU A 282 37.18 -22.84 41.53
C GLU A 282 38.01 -24.09 41.12
N LYS A 283 39.26 -23.75 40.79
CA LYS A 283 40.56 -24.38 41.15
C LYS A 283 41.34 -25.22 40.12
N GLU A 284 42.54 -24.68 39.87
CA GLU A 284 43.86 -25.31 39.83
C GLU A 284 44.22 -26.40 38.80
N THR A 285 45.23 -26.02 38.01
CA THR A 285 46.45 -26.77 37.64
C THR A 285 46.42 -27.87 36.56
N SER A 286 47.33 -27.67 35.59
CA SER A 286 48.31 -28.64 35.07
C SER A 286 47.83 -29.86 34.29
N ALA A 287 48.18 -29.94 33.00
CA ALA A 287 49.12 -30.94 32.44
C ALA A 287 48.96 -31.13 30.91
N TYR A 288 50.04 -30.85 30.19
CA TYR A 288 50.69 -31.70 29.17
C TYR A 288 49.86 -32.67 28.27
N GLN A 289 50.01 -32.41 26.96
CA GLN A 289 50.42 -33.32 25.85
C GLN A 289 49.44 -34.26 25.11
N SER A 290 49.39 -33.98 23.80
CA SER A 290 49.48 -34.87 22.61
C SER A 290 48.50 -36.02 22.39
N GLN A 291 47.89 -36.04 21.20
CA GLN A 291 48.26 -37.04 20.18
C GLN A 291 47.99 -36.57 18.74
N VAL A 292 49.02 -36.80 17.93
CA VAL A 292 49.14 -36.68 16.47
C VAL A 292 48.67 -38.00 15.84
N GLN A 293 47.98 -37.93 14.70
CA GLN A 293 48.06 -38.90 13.59
C GLN A 293 47.44 -38.18 12.37
N ASP A 294 48.23 -37.51 11.53
CA ASP A 294 49.14 -38.05 10.51
C ASP A 294 48.38 -38.68 9.33
N PHE A 295 48.34 -37.95 8.21
CA PHE A 295 48.35 -38.50 6.85
C PHE A 295 48.71 -37.36 5.89
N ASP A 296 50.02 -37.23 5.66
CA ASP A 296 50.58 -36.41 4.59
C ASP A 296 50.84 -37.24 3.33
N GLU A 297 51.03 -36.49 2.25
CA GLU A 297 51.79 -36.83 1.04
C GLU A 297 51.14 -37.74 -0.03
N THR A 298 50.83 -37.15 -1.19
CA THR A 298 51.91 -36.88 -2.18
C THR A 298 51.39 -36.06 -3.35
N VAL A 299 52.10 -34.96 -3.58
CA VAL A 299 52.19 -34.22 -4.83
C VAL A 299 53.17 -34.98 -5.73
N ASP A 300 52.88 -35.11 -7.03
CA ASP A 300 53.94 -34.95 -8.02
C ASP A 300 53.40 -34.35 -9.31
N GLY A 301 54.12 -33.35 -9.82
CA GLY A 301 53.85 -32.65 -11.06
C GLY A 301 54.82 -33.10 -12.14
N SER A 302 54.35 -33.14 -13.38
CA SER A 302 55.26 -33.05 -14.53
C SER A 302 54.56 -32.36 -15.69
N VAL A 303 55.19 -31.26 -16.09
CA VAL A 303 55.11 -30.61 -17.40
C VAL A 303 55.55 -31.61 -18.46
N ASP A 304 54.87 -31.72 -19.62
CA ASP A 304 55.51 -31.46 -20.91
C ASP A 304 54.61 -31.48 -22.16
N ASN A 305 55.11 -30.72 -23.13
CA ASN A 305 54.74 -30.36 -24.49
C ASN A 305 53.97 -31.34 -25.42
N ARG A 306 53.23 -30.69 -26.37
CA ARG A 306 52.80 -31.06 -27.75
C ARG A 306 53.51 -32.27 -28.41
N PRO A 307 52.88 -32.99 -29.39
CA PRO A 307 52.25 -32.37 -30.59
C PRO A 307 51.03 -33.09 -31.22
N GLN A 308 50.17 -32.33 -31.91
CA GLN A 308 49.75 -32.45 -33.33
C GLN A 308 48.65 -31.43 -33.63
#